data_AF-A0A936RZL6-F1
#
_entry.id   AF-A0A936RZL6-F1
#
_cell.length_a   1.000
_cell.length_b   1.000
_cell.length_c   1.000
_cell.angle_alpha   90.00
_cell.angle_beta   90.00
_cell.angle_gamma   90.00
#
_symmetry.space_group_name_H-M   'P 1'
#
loop_
_entity.id
_entity.type
_entity.pdbx_description
1 polymer ?
#
loop_
_entity_poly.entity_id
_entity_poly.type
_entity_poly.pdbx_seq_one_letter_code
_entity_poly.pdbx_strand_id
1 'polypeptide(L)'
;MLTRTFGKNFEVSDWTEELVVIQNQWGRLAADGLFQEEGIEQYTVQFEQTTKDGAILVDMVRGERATANKEQGSLIRSWSVPSYPYDDYITPSDIKGKRAYGSASDEEQLAFVRARRLARIRQNHAWTLEYARWKALTSGDVYAPNGTVSMNYFTEFGVSQKSVNFVLGTGTTDIIAKIEEGIAHIQDNASGQNVSGIVCYCSSGFFSSLIGHANVKTAYTYYTSTQEPLRQRQGGNTTMYREFFHGGVLFVEVRGNYASNAFIPANEAVMVPVGTDAFKTYFSPANKFDLLGTTGEQAYVFEYPGERGDKIILESESNFLNALVRPAMVVKVTAS
;
A
#
# COMPACT_ATOMS: atom_id res chain seq x y z
N MET A 1 24.04 34.50 -10.06
CA MET A 1 24.99 35.17 -9.14
C MET A 1 26.37 34.58 -9.39
N LEU A 2 27.40 35.41 -9.50
CA LEU A 2 28.75 35.01 -9.89
C LEU A 2 29.51 34.34 -8.72
N THR A 3 30.09 33.16 -8.94
CA THR A 3 30.86 32.40 -7.93
C THR A 3 32.28 32.11 -8.44
N ARG A 4 33.27 32.11 -7.53
CA ARG A 4 34.68 31.90 -7.89
C ARG A 4 34.97 30.40 -8.05
N THR A 5 35.65 30.04 -9.13
CA THR A 5 35.95 28.63 -9.45
C THR A 5 37.23 28.17 -8.72
N PHE A 6 37.15 27.10 -7.92
CA PHE A 6 38.26 26.63 -7.06
C PHE A 6 39.52 26.13 -7.83
N GLY A 7 39.42 25.87 -9.13
CA GLY A 7 40.55 25.43 -9.96
C GLY A 7 41.37 26.55 -10.60
N LYS A 8 40.83 27.78 -10.67
CA LYS A 8 41.47 28.92 -11.34
C LYS A 8 41.01 30.24 -10.71
N ASN A 9 41.91 30.84 -9.91
CA ASN A 9 41.63 31.94 -8.99
C ASN A 9 41.06 33.25 -9.59
N PHE A 10 41.03 33.40 -10.92
CA PHE A 10 40.55 34.60 -11.62
C PHE A 10 39.36 34.34 -12.56
N GLU A 11 38.88 33.10 -12.65
CA GLU A 11 37.70 32.78 -13.46
C GLU A 11 36.44 32.85 -12.59
N VAL A 12 35.40 33.51 -13.13
CA VAL A 12 34.12 33.69 -12.48
C VAL A 12 33.10 32.84 -13.24
N SER A 13 32.30 32.07 -12.51
CA SER A 13 31.27 31.20 -13.07
C SER A 13 29.88 31.64 -12.61
N ASP A 14 28.89 31.57 -13.49
CA ASP A 14 27.51 31.86 -13.13
C ASP A 14 26.91 30.68 -12.36
N TRP A 15 26.42 30.94 -11.15
CA TRP A 15 25.57 30.00 -10.44
C TRP A 15 24.17 30.01 -11.08
N THR A 16 23.81 28.87 -11.65
CA THR A 16 22.47 28.56 -12.17
C THR A 16 21.62 27.88 -11.10
N GLU A 17 20.31 27.81 -11.33
CA GLU A 17 19.35 27.19 -10.41
C GLU A 17 19.74 25.75 -10.02
N GLU A 18 19.39 25.39 -8.79
CA GLU A 18 19.62 24.05 -8.25
C GLU A 18 18.64 23.05 -8.86
N LEU A 19 19.16 21.98 -9.46
CA LEU A 19 18.36 20.82 -9.85
C LEU A 19 18.27 19.86 -8.67
N VAL A 20 17.11 19.84 -8.01
CA VAL A 20 16.80 18.85 -6.97
C VAL A 20 16.17 17.61 -7.62
N VAL A 21 16.88 16.49 -7.62
CA VAL A 21 16.35 15.21 -8.08
C VAL A 21 15.69 14.50 -6.91
N ILE A 22 14.35 14.56 -6.86
CA ILE A 22 13.56 13.82 -5.87
C ILE A 22 13.14 12.50 -6.50
N GLN A 23 13.30 11.40 -5.77
CA GLN A 23 12.78 10.10 -6.22
C GLN A 23 11.26 10.14 -6.29
N ASN A 24 10.68 9.41 -7.24
CA ASN A 24 9.24 9.36 -7.41
C ASN A 24 8.58 8.85 -6.13
N GLN A 25 7.56 9.57 -5.65
CA GLN A 25 6.79 9.15 -4.49
C GLN A 25 5.61 8.31 -4.97
N TRP A 26 5.61 7.04 -4.63
CA TRP A 26 4.49 6.16 -4.91
C TRP A 26 3.65 6.03 -3.64
N GLY A 27 2.39 6.47 -3.71
CA GLY A 27 1.42 6.41 -2.61
C GLY A 27 0.03 6.07 -3.13
N ARG A 28 -0.07 5.05 -3.98
CA ARG A 28 -1.30 4.76 -4.73
C ARG A 28 -2.35 4.10 -3.83
N LEU A 29 -1.97 3.12 -3.00
CA LEU A 29 -2.91 2.48 -2.07
C LEU A 29 -3.39 3.46 -1.01
N ALA A 30 -2.50 4.32 -0.54
CA ALA A 30 -2.88 5.43 0.34
C ALA A 30 -3.90 6.37 -0.32
N ALA A 31 -3.68 6.76 -1.60
CA ALA A 31 -4.61 7.62 -2.33
C ALA A 31 -5.96 6.96 -2.63
N ASP A 32 -5.97 5.64 -2.88
CA ASP A 32 -7.19 4.88 -3.11
C ASP A 32 -7.99 4.62 -1.82
N GLY A 33 -7.39 4.86 -0.64
CA GLY A 33 -8.04 4.68 0.65
C GLY A 33 -8.44 3.23 0.94
N LEU A 34 -7.75 2.26 0.33
CA LEU A 34 -8.11 0.84 0.43
C LEU A 34 -7.96 0.33 1.87
N PHE A 35 -6.87 0.70 2.54
CA PHE A 35 -6.61 0.34 3.93
C PHE A 35 -7.18 1.41 4.86
N GLN A 36 -8.14 1.03 5.70
CA GLN A 36 -8.67 1.91 6.74
C GLN A 36 -7.69 1.97 7.91
N GLU A 37 -7.36 3.17 8.36
CA GLU A 37 -6.36 3.40 9.40
C GLU A 37 -7.02 3.49 10.77
N GLU A 38 -6.50 2.73 11.72
CA GLU A 38 -7.02 2.65 13.08
C GLU A 38 -5.86 2.65 14.08
N GLY A 39 -5.93 3.49 15.10
CA GLY A 39 -4.96 3.50 16.20
C GLY A 39 -5.40 2.54 17.30
N ILE A 40 -4.46 1.76 17.83
CA ILE A 40 -4.64 0.88 18.99
C ILE A 40 -3.76 1.37 20.13
N GLU A 41 -4.07 0.99 21.37
CA GLU A 41 -3.29 1.39 22.57
C GLU A 41 -2.26 0.33 22.99
N GLN A 42 -2.33 -0.87 22.40
CA GLN A 42 -1.51 -2.03 22.76
C GLN A 42 -0.57 -2.41 21.62
N TYR A 43 0.48 -3.18 21.91
CA TYR A 43 1.40 -3.71 20.89
C TYR A 43 0.85 -4.91 20.12
N THR A 44 -0.33 -5.40 20.50
CA THR A 44 -1.00 -6.54 19.87
C THR A 44 -2.43 -6.19 19.53
N VAL A 45 -2.83 -6.51 18.30
CA VAL A 45 -4.23 -6.44 17.86
C VAL A 45 -4.91 -7.75 18.25
N GLN A 46 -6.02 -7.67 18.97
CA GLN A 46 -6.86 -8.83 19.28
C GLN A 46 -8.28 -8.58 18.83
N PHE A 47 -8.88 -9.55 18.17
CA PHE A 47 -10.30 -9.51 17.81
C PHE A 47 -10.92 -10.90 17.87
N GLU A 48 -12.21 -10.89 18.18
CA GLU A 48 -13.04 -12.10 18.18
C GLU A 48 -13.71 -12.26 16.82
N GLN A 49 -13.46 -13.40 16.18
CA GLN A 49 -14.18 -13.84 15.00
C GLN A 49 -15.40 -14.64 15.45
N THR A 50 -16.59 -14.06 15.32
CA THR A 50 -17.86 -14.77 15.48
C THR A 50 -18.42 -15.16 14.13
N THR A 51 -18.64 -16.45 13.88
CA THR A 51 -19.29 -16.92 12.67
C THR A 51 -20.80 -16.99 12.90
N LYS A 52 -21.55 -16.14 12.20
CA LYS A 52 -23.01 -16.14 12.25
C LYS A 52 -23.56 -17.00 11.12
N ASP A 53 -23.83 -18.26 11.42
CA ASP A 53 -24.49 -19.16 10.48
C ASP A 53 -26.01 -19.09 10.61
N GLY A 54 -26.69 -19.19 9.47
CA GLY A 54 -28.13 -19.33 9.37
C GLY A 54 -28.49 -20.67 8.74
N ALA A 55 -29.62 -21.25 9.13
CA ALA A 55 -30.18 -22.43 8.49
C ALA A 55 -31.52 -22.06 7.83
N ILE A 56 -31.78 -22.60 6.65
CA ILE A 56 -33.13 -22.59 6.08
C ILE A 56 -33.97 -23.55 6.92
N LEU A 57 -35.08 -23.05 7.46
CA LEU A 57 -35.99 -23.86 8.27
C LEU A 57 -36.73 -24.85 7.36
N VAL A 58 -36.82 -26.11 7.81
CA VAL A 58 -37.65 -27.14 7.16
C VAL A 58 -39.08 -27.04 7.67
N ASP A 59 -40.05 -27.42 6.84
CA ASP A 59 -41.43 -27.58 7.29
C ASP A 59 -41.54 -28.82 8.19
N MET A 60 -42.44 -28.74 9.17
CA MET A 60 -42.70 -29.86 10.10
C MET A 60 -44.19 -30.05 10.26
N VAL A 61 -44.61 -31.29 10.52
CA VAL A 61 -46.02 -31.60 10.72
C VAL A 61 -46.49 -30.94 12.02
N ARG A 62 -47.70 -30.35 11.98
CA ARG A 62 -48.27 -29.66 13.13
C ARG A 62 -48.37 -30.62 14.32
N GLY A 63 -47.61 -30.33 15.38
CA GLY A 63 -47.54 -31.14 16.60
C GLY A 63 -46.16 -31.76 16.87
N GLU A 64 -45.23 -31.74 15.90
CA GLU A 64 -43.85 -32.15 16.12
C GLU A 64 -43.04 -31.12 16.92
N ARG A 65 -41.99 -31.59 17.60
CA ARG A 65 -41.10 -30.71 18.37
C ARG A 65 -40.29 -29.82 17.41
N ALA A 66 -40.21 -28.54 17.76
CA ALA A 66 -39.41 -27.57 17.03
C ALA A 66 -37.93 -27.96 16.97
N THR A 67 -37.26 -27.62 15.87
CA THR A 67 -35.80 -27.68 15.76
C THR A 67 -35.17 -26.66 16.70
N ALA A 68 -34.21 -27.13 17.51
CA ALA A 68 -33.46 -26.27 18.43
C ALA A 68 -32.28 -25.61 17.71
N ASN A 69 -32.03 -24.35 18.02
CA ASN A 69 -30.87 -23.64 17.51
C ASN A 69 -29.58 -24.18 18.17
N LYS A 70 -28.45 -24.07 17.47
CA LYS A 70 -27.13 -24.39 18.02
C LYS A 70 -26.43 -23.11 18.45
N GLU A 71 -25.62 -23.18 19.49
CA GLU A 71 -24.73 -22.08 19.86
C GLU A 71 -23.67 -21.89 18.76
N GLN A 72 -23.38 -20.63 18.45
CA GLN A 72 -22.37 -20.24 17.48
C GLN A 72 -20.99 -20.29 18.13
N GLY A 73 -19.99 -20.79 17.39
CA GLY A 73 -18.60 -20.77 17.85
C GLY A 73 -17.96 -19.39 17.69
N SER A 74 -17.06 -19.03 18.60
CA SER A 74 -16.18 -17.89 18.46
C SER A 74 -14.71 -18.30 18.54
N LEU A 75 -13.86 -17.55 17.83
CA LEU A 75 -12.42 -17.76 17.79
C LEU A 75 -11.72 -16.43 18.06
N ILE A 76 -10.77 -16.40 18.98
CA ILE A 76 -9.94 -15.21 19.23
C ILE A 76 -8.70 -15.29 18.35
N ARG A 77 -8.42 -14.22 17.61
CA ARG A 77 -7.16 -14.04 16.86
C ARG A 77 -6.37 -12.90 17.47
N SER A 78 -5.05 -13.08 17.53
CA SER A 78 -4.12 -12.10 18.10
C SER A 78 -2.94 -11.91 17.16
N TRP A 79 -2.63 -10.67 16.81
CA TRP A 79 -1.55 -10.30 15.90
C TRP A 79 -0.61 -9.32 16.58
N SER A 80 0.70 -9.57 16.48
CA SER A 80 1.72 -8.65 16.98
C SER A 80 1.98 -7.53 15.97
N VAL A 81 2.12 -6.30 16.44
CA VAL A 81 2.44 -5.13 15.59
C VAL A 81 3.97 -4.98 15.48
N PRO A 82 4.55 -5.04 14.28
CA PRO A 82 5.96 -4.73 14.07
C PRO A 82 6.28 -3.26 14.36
N SER A 83 7.51 -3.00 14.81
CA SER A 83 8.06 -1.65 15.01
C SER A 83 9.14 -1.34 13.98
N TYR A 84 9.15 -0.10 13.47
CA TYR A 84 10.11 0.39 12.50
C TYR A 84 10.77 1.68 13.01
N PRO A 85 11.77 1.59 13.91
CA PRO A 85 12.54 2.73 14.37
C PRO A 85 13.53 3.21 13.30
N TYR A 86 13.75 4.52 13.23
CA TYR A 86 14.71 5.16 12.33
C TYR A 86 15.29 6.42 12.96
N ASP A 87 16.59 6.37 13.27
CA ASP A 87 17.29 7.48 13.92
C ASP A 87 18.14 8.28 12.93
N ASP A 88 18.19 9.59 13.12
CA ASP A 88 19.11 10.51 12.45
C ASP A 88 19.74 11.45 13.51
N TYR A 89 20.75 12.20 13.12
CA TYR A 89 21.36 13.20 13.99
C TYR A 89 21.87 14.40 13.18
N ILE A 90 21.91 15.55 13.84
CA ILE A 90 22.43 16.81 13.28
C ILE A 90 23.67 17.20 14.06
N THR A 91 24.77 17.43 13.36
CA THR A 91 26.05 17.85 13.95
C THR A 91 26.38 19.31 13.61
N PRO A 92 27.26 19.99 14.38
CA PRO A 92 27.73 21.33 14.04
C PRO A 92 28.37 21.42 12.64
N SER A 93 28.99 20.33 12.15
CA SER A 93 29.57 20.25 10.81
C SER A 93 28.53 20.24 9.67
N ASP A 94 27.28 19.91 9.96
CA ASP A 94 26.19 19.98 8.98
C ASP A 94 25.74 21.42 8.72
N ILE A 95 26.11 22.36 9.60
CA ILE A 95 25.73 23.76 9.56
C ILE A 95 26.95 24.62 9.19
N LYS A 96 28.06 24.45 9.94
CA LYS A 96 29.24 25.30 9.81
C LYS A 96 29.93 25.09 8.47
N GLY A 97 30.06 26.18 7.70
CA GLY A 97 30.73 26.16 6.40
C GLY A 97 29.91 25.47 5.29
N LYS A 98 28.63 25.17 5.56
CA LYS A 98 27.67 24.72 4.56
C LYS A 98 26.83 25.91 4.11
N ARG A 99 26.55 25.95 2.82
CA ARG A 99 25.69 26.97 2.21
C ARG A 99 24.26 26.44 2.17
N ALA A 100 23.29 27.30 2.46
CA ALA A 100 21.89 26.97 2.34
C ALA A 100 21.54 26.54 0.90
N TYR A 101 20.66 25.54 0.77
CA TYR A 101 20.20 25.06 -0.54
C TYR A 101 19.39 26.17 -1.23
N GLY A 102 19.55 26.32 -2.54
CA GLY A 102 18.92 27.38 -3.33
C GLY A 102 19.47 28.81 -3.11
N SER A 103 20.42 29.02 -2.18
CA SER A 103 21.07 30.32 -1.96
C SER A 103 22.54 30.29 -2.38
N ALA A 104 23.02 31.42 -2.90
CA ALA A 104 24.41 31.57 -3.33
C ALA A 104 25.33 32.11 -2.23
N SER A 105 24.78 32.72 -1.17
CA SER A 105 25.54 33.43 -0.13
C SER A 105 25.13 33.11 1.30
N ASP A 106 23.95 32.57 1.53
CA ASP A 106 23.45 32.41 2.89
C ASP A 106 24.06 31.18 3.56
N GLU A 107 24.45 31.35 4.83
CA GLU A 107 24.89 30.25 5.67
C GLU A 107 23.71 29.31 5.97
N GLU A 108 23.99 28.01 6.00
CA GLU A 108 23.02 27.01 6.40
C GLU A 108 22.55 27.28 7.84
N GLN A 109 21.25 27.15 8.11
CA GLN A 109 20.68 27.35 9.44
C GLN A 109 20.16 26.04 10.02
N LEU A 110 20.27 25.89 11.34
CA LEU A 110 19.80 24.69 12.05
C LEU A 110 18.34 24.35 11.73
N ALA A 111 17.46 25.36 11.64
CA ALA A 111 16.04 25.16 11.36
C ALA A 111 15.79 24.50 9.98
N PHE A 112 16.54 24.89 8.95
CA PHE A 112 16.41 24.32 7.60
C PHE A 112 16.99 22.91 7.51
N VAL A 113 18.11 22.64 8.17
CA VAL A 113 18.66 21.28 8.28
C VAL A 113 17.67 20.37 9.00
N ARG A 114 17.13 20.83 10.13
CA ARG A 114 16.13 20.09 10.90
C ARG A 114 14.89 19.77 10.07
N ALA A 115 14.28 20.77 9.43
CA ALA A 115 13.10 20.57 8.58
C ALA A 115 13.36 19.55 7.46
N ARG A 116 14.54 19.58 6.81
CA ARG A 116 14.90 18.61 5.77
C ARG A 116 15.08 17.20 6.32
N ARG A 117 15.74 17.04 7.47
CA ARG A 117 15.89 15.72 8.11
C ARG A 117 14.53 15.14 8.47
N LEU A 118 13.67 15.94 9.10
CA LEU A 118 12.30 15.54 9.44
C LEU A 118 11.46 15.16 8.22
N ALA A 119 11.54 15.94 7.15
CA ALA A 119 10.84 15.63 5.90
C ALA A 119 11.31 14.29 5.30
N ARG A 120 12.62 14.01 5.33
CA ARG A 120 13.20 12.75 4.86
C ARG A 120 12.78 11.56 5.72
N ILE A 121 12.78 11.73 7.05
CA ILE A 121 12.31 10.71 7.98
C ILE A 121 10.84 10.36 7.69
N ARG A 122 9.97 11.36 7.58
CA ARG A 122 8.54 11.17 7.26
C ARG A 122 8.37 10.46 5.91
N GLN A 123 9.15 10.84 4.92
CA GLN A 123 9.13 10.22 3.60
C GLN A 123 9.50 8.73 3.65
N ASN A 124 10.55 8.37 4.39
CA ASN A 124 10.99 6.98 4.55
C ASN A 124 9.91 6.11 5.22
N HIS A 125 9.28 6.63 6.28
CA HIS A 125 8.17 5.94 6.96
C HIS A 125 6.97 5.74 6.02
N ALA A 126 6.57 6.77 5.29
CA ALA A 126 5.47 6.69 4.33
C ALA A 126 5.76 5.65 3.21
N TRP A 127 6.99 5.60 2.72
CA TRP A 127 7.40 4.61 1.72
C TRP A 127 7.37 3.18 2.25
N THR A 128 7.81 2.99 3.50
CA THR A 128 7.82 1.68 4.15
C THR A 128 6.39 1.19 4.41
N LEU A 129 5.50 2.08 4.85
CA LEU A 129 4.08 1.79 5.03
C LEU A 129 3.42 1.37 3.72
N GLU A 130 3.60 2.13 2.64
CA GLU A 130 3.03 1.82 1.33
C GLU A 130 3.56 0.47 0.81
N TYR A 131 4.88 0.24 0.89
CA TYR A 131 5.47 -1.02 0.47
C TYR A 131 4.92 -2.21 1.27
N ALA A 132 4.77 -2.05 2.59
CA ALA A 132 4.20 -3.06 3.45
C ALA A 132 2.73 -3.38 3.11
N ARG A 133 1.93 -2.38 2.71
CA ARG A 133 0.55 -2.59 2.21
C ARG A 133 0.53 -3.43 0.94
N TRP A 134 1.41 -3.12 -0.02
CA TRP A 134 1.55 -3.92 -1.25
C TRP A 134 1.97 -5.36 -0.96
N LYS A 135 2.90 -5.57 -0.02
CA LYS A 135 3.35 -6.90 0.36
C LYS A 135 2.22 -7.70 1.03
N ALA A 136 1.45 -7.07 1.91
CA ALA A 136 0.26 -7.68 2.51
C ALA A 136 -0.76 -8.11 1.42
N LEU A 137 -1.06 -7.26 0.44
CA LEU A 137 -1.99 -7.61 -0.64
C LEU A 137 -1.50 -8.73 -1.56
N THR A 138 -0.23 -8.68 -1.99
CA THR A 138 0.30 -9.60 -3.00
C THR A 138 0.56 -11.00 -2.44
N SER A 139 1.04 -11.08 -1.21
CA SER A 139 1.48 -12.35 -0.59
C SER A 139 0.70 -12.77 0.64
N GLY A 140 -0.02 -11.85 1.28
CA GLY A 140 -0.65 -12.09 2.57
C GLY A 140 0.31 -12.08 3.75
N ASP A 141 1.59 -11.76 3.54
CA ASP A 141 2.59 -11.72 4.61
C ASP A 141 2.57 -10.38 5.35
N VAL A 142 2.77 -10.45 6.68
CA VAL A 142 3.14 -9.27 7.46
C VAL A 142 4.54 -8.82 7.05
N TYR A 143 4.71 -7.52 6.81
CA TYR A 143 6.01 -6.98 6.44
C TYR A 143 6.94 -6.90 7.65
N ALA A 144 7.77 -7.89 7.88
CA ALA A 144 8.82 -7.84 8.89
C ALA A 144 10.11 -8.40 8.29
N PRO A 145 10.92 -7.56 7.61
CA PRO A 145 12.06 -8.03 6.83
C PRO A 145 13.12 -8.75 7.67
N ASN A 146 13.22 -8.42 8.96
CA ASN A 146 14.14 -9.06 9.90
C ASN A 146 13.56 -10.31 10.59
N GLY A 147 12.32 -10.71 10.26
CA GLY A 147 11.66 -11.90 10.81
C GLY A 147 11.20 -11.76 12.27
N THR A 148 11.10 -10.53 12.80
CA THR A 148 10.61 -10.28 14.17
C THR A 148 9.16 -10.70 14.38
N VAL A 149 8.35 -10.62 13.31
CA VAL A 149 6.99 -11.16 13.23
C VAL A 149 6.93 -12.01 11.97
N SER A 150 6.40 -13.22 12.07
CA SER A 150 6.17 -14.08 10.90
C SER A 150 4.73 -14.55 10.95
N MET A 151 3.93 -14.06 10.01
CA MET A 151 2.52 -14.41 9.89
C MET A 151 2.07 -14.22 8.45
N ASN A 152 1.26 -15.16 7.99
CA ASN A 152 0.58 -15.09 6.70
C ASN A 152 -0.93 -15.17 6.91
N TYR A 153 -1.68 -14.18 6.42
CA TYR A 153 -3.13 -14.09 6.63
C TYR A 153 -3.90 -15.26 5.98
N PHE A 154 -3.46 -15.76 4.83
CA PHE A 154 -4.13 -16.91 4.20
C PHE A 154 -4.02 -18.16 5.09
N THR A 155 -2.84 -18.41 5.65
CA THR A 155 -2.62 -19.54 6.56
C THR A 155 -3.38 -19.38 7.88
N GLU A 156 -3.33 -18.19 8.48
CA GLU A 156 -4.02 -17.87 9.74
C GLU A 156 -5.53 -18.09 9.63
N PHE A 157 -6.15 -17.65 8.52
CA PHE A 157 -7.57 -17.85 8.28
C PHE A 157 -7.92 -19.23 7.70
N GLY A 158 -6.93 -20.09 7.40
CA GLY A 158 -7.15 -21.40 6.78
C GLY A 158 -7.73 -21.32 5.37
N VAL A 159 -7.42 -20.25 4.63
CA VAL A 159 -7.95 -19.97 3.29
C VAL A 159 -6.83 -20.09 2.26
N SER A 160 -7.08 -20.78 1.15
CA SER A 160 -6.16 -20.80 0.01
C SER A 160 -6.38 -19.58 -0.89
N GLN A 161 -5.31 -18.88 -1.27
CA GLN A 161 -5.40 -17.76 -2.20
C GLN A 161 -5.88 -18.25 -3.58
N LYS A 162 -7.01 -17.72 -4.06
CA LYS A 162 -7.49 -17.99 -5.42
C LYS A 162 -6.57 -17.32 -6.43
N SER A 163 -6.17 -18.09 -7.44
CA SER A 163 -5.40 -17.61 -8.59
C SER A 163 -6.23 -17.76 -9.86
N VAL A 164 -6.34 -16.68 -10.65
CA VAL A 164 -7.01 -16.66 -11.95
C VAL A 164 -5.99 -16.31 -13.02
N ASN A 165 -5.72 -17.25 -13.93
CA ASN A 165 -4.85 -17.01 -15.07
C ASN A 165 -5.68 -16.49 -16.26
N PHE A 166 -5.34 -15.28 -16.73
CA PHE A 166 -5.99 -14.63 -17.87
C PHE A 166 -5.49 -15.13 -19.22
N VAL A 167 -4.40 -15.90 -19.28
CA VAL A 167 -3.85 -16.52 -20.50
C VAL A 167 -3.75 -15.50 -21.65
N LEU A 168 -3.17 -14.34 -21.36
CA LEU A 168 -3.13 -13.20 -22.27
C LEU A 168 -2.22 -13.44 -23.49
N GLY A 169 -1.40 -14.50 -23.47
CA GLY A 169 -0.65 -14.94 -24.65
C GLY A 169 -1.50 -15.58 -25.75
N THR A 170 -2.75 -15.99 -25.45
CA THR A 170 -3.63 -16.67 -26.42
C THR A 170 -4.74 -15.74 -26.89
N GLY A 171 -4.68 -15.29 -28.16
CA GLY A 171 -5.59 -14.28 -28.70
C GLY A 171 -7.09 -14.64 -28.74
N THR A 172 -7.44 -15.91 -28.53
CA THR A 172 -8.82 -16.40 -28.48
C THR A 172 -9.39 -16.49 -27.06
N THR A 173 -8.61 -16.21 -26.02
CA THR A 173 -9.07 -16.32 -24.64
C THR A 173 -10.25 -15.39 -24.37
N ASP A 174 -11.27 -15.93 -23.70
CA ASP A 174 -12.39 -15.14 -23.20
C ASP A 174 -12.00 -14.40 -21.92
N ILE A 175 -11.62 -13.14 -22.09
CA ILE A 175 -11.20 -12.26 -20.99
C ILE A 175 -12.37 -11.92 -20.07
N ILE A 176 -13.60 -11.81 -20.59
CA ILE A 176 -14.77 -11.48 -19.77
C ILE A 176 -15.07 -12.64 -18.82
N ALA A 177 -15.03 -13.88 -19.30
CA ALA A 177 -15.19 -15.06 -18.43
C ALA A 177 -14.14 -15.11 -17.31
N LYS A 178 -12.89 -14.69 -17.59
CA LYS A 178 -11.83 -14.62 -16.57
C LYS A 178 -12.00 -13.50 -15.57
N ILE A 179 -12.53 -12.36 -16.01
CA ILE A 179 -12.90 -11.27 -15.11
C ILE A 179 -14.04 -11.73 -14.20
N GLU A 180 -15.09 -12.33 -14.76
CA GLU A 180 -16.24 -12.82 -14.02
C GLU A 180 -15.86 -13.91 -13.00
N GLU A 181 -14.93 -14.81 -13.35
CA GLU A 181 -14.38 -15.81 -12.40
C GLU A 181 -13.79 -15.14 -11.15
N GLY A 182 -13.09 -14.01 -11.32
CA GLY A 182 -12.54 -13.23 -10.21
C GLY A 182 -13.64 -12.51 -9.41
N ILE A 183 -14.58 -11.85 -10.11
CA ILE A 183 -15.70 -11.14 -9.47
C ILE A 183 -16.55 -12.09 -8.64
N ALA A 184 -16.98 -13.20 -9.21
CA ALA A 184 -17.81 -14.21 -8.54
C ALA A 184 -17.12 -14.74 -7.29
N HIS A 185 -15.82 -15.06 -7.36
CA HIS A 185 -15.07 -15.50 -6.18
C HIS A 185 -15.04 -14.45 -5.07
N ILE A 186 -14.85 -13.16 -5.42
CA ILE A 186 -14.86 -12.08 -4.43
C ILE A 186 -16.26 -11.94 -3.80
N GLN A 187 -17.33 -12.02 -4.60
CA GLN A 187 -18.71 -11.91 -4.14
C GLN A 187 -19.10 -13.08 -3.22
N ASP A 188 -18.77 -14.31 -3.60
CA ASP A 188 -19.06 -15.51 -2.80
C ASP A 188 -18.36 -15.47 -1.44
N ASN A 189 -17.16 -14.87 -1.39
CA ASN A 189 -16.39 -14.72 -0.16
C ASN A 189 -16.66 -13.39 0.58
N ALA A 190 -17.49 -12.50 0.04
CA ALA A 190 -17.81 -11.22 0.65
C ALA A 190 -18.58 -11.35 1.96
N SER A 191 -19.27 -12.48 2.19
CA SER A 191 -19.91 -12.85 3.47
C SER A 191 -20.63 -11.66 4.14
N GLY A 192 -21.56 -11.02 3.41
CA GLY A 192 -22.40 -9.92 3.89
C GLY A 192 -21.78 -8.51 3.87
N GLN A 193 -20.58 -8.32 3.31
CA GLN A 193 -19.99 -6.98 3.12
C GLN A 193 -20.54 -6.30 1.87
N ASN A 194 -20.66 -4.97 1.94
CA ASN A 194 -20.99 -4.16 0.77
C ASN A 194 -19.72 -3.95 -0.07
N VAL A 195 -19.68 -4.55 -1.26
CA VAL A 195 -18.62 -4.31 -2.24
C VAL A 195 -19.10 -3.22 -3.20
N SER A 196 -18.46 -2.05 -3.19
CA SER A 196 -18.87 -0.93 -4.07
C SER A 196 -18.31 -1.04 -5.49
N GLY A 197 -17.26 -1.84 -5.66
CA GLY A 197 -16.59 -2.07 -6.93
C GLY A 197 -15.36 -2.95 -6.74
N ILE A 198 -14.70 -3.29 -7.84
CA ILE A 198 -13.50 -4.12 -7.84
C ILE A 198 -12.40 -3.42 -8.61
N VAL A 199 -11.23 -3.33 -8.00
CA VAL A 199 -10.02 -2.77 -8.61
C VAL A 199 -9.01 -3.89 -8.76
N CYS A 200 -8.38 -3.95 -9.94
CA CYS A 200 -7.30 -4.85 -10.23
C CYS A 200 -6.01 -4.04 -10.41
N TYR A 201 -5.10 -4.16 -9.45
CA TYR A 201 -3.80 -3.53 -9.54
C TYR A 201 -2.86 -4.44 -10.33
N CYS A 202 -2.27 -3.92 -11.40
CA CYS A 202 -1.54 -4.71 -12.37
C CYS A 202 -0.10 -4.25 -12.52
N SER A 203 0.80 -5.21 -12.73
CA SER A 203 2.12 -4.90 -13.29
C SER A 203 2.01 -4.34 -14.71
N SER A 204 3.05 -3.62 -15.15
CA SER A 204 3.10 -2.97 -16.47
C SER A 204 3.00 -3.96 -17.63
N GLY A 205 3.59 -5.14 -17.48
CA GLY A 205 3.52 -6.23 -18.46
C GLY A 205 2.10 -6.77 -18.60
N PHE A 206 1.45 -7.09 -17.48
CA PHE A 206 0.06 -7.54 -17.46
C PHE A 206 -0.88 -6.52 -18.12
N PHE A 207 -0.80 -5.26 -17.70
CA PHE A 207 -1.66 -4.20 -18.19
C PHE A 207 -1.52 -3.98 -19.70
N SER A 208 -0.28 -4.00 -20.20
CA SER A 208 0.00 -3.83 -21.63
C SER A 208 -0.50 -5.01 -22.46
N SER A 209 -0.39 -6.24 -21.94
CA SER A 209 -0.94 -7.44 -22.59
C SER A 209 -2.48 -7.42 -22.61
N LEU A 210 -3.13 -6.94 -21.55
CA LEU A 210 -4.59 -6.86 -21.46
C LEU A 210 -5.18 -5.93 -22.52
N ILE A 211 -4.73 -4.67 -22.56
CA ILE A 211 -5.19 -3.70 -23.57
C ILE A 211 -4.75 -4.10 -25.00
N GLY A 212 -3.67 -4.90 -25.10
CA GLY A 212 -3.10 -5.38 -26.34
C GLY A 212 -3.87 -6.54 -26.96
N HIS A 213 -4.68 -7.24 -26.17
CA HIS A 213 -5.37 -8.47 -26.55
C HIS A 213 -6.40 -8.27 -27.65
N ALA A 214 -6.50 -9.24 -28.58
CA ALA A 214 -7.37 -9.14 -29.76
C ALA A 214 -8.84 -8.91 -29.38
N ASN A 215 -9.39 -9.71 -28.46
CA ASN A 215 -10.78 -9.58 -28.00
C ASN A 215 -11.06 -8.27 -27.26
N VAL A 216 -10.06 -7.69 -26.59
CA VAL A 216 -10.23 -6.37 -25.94
C VAL A 216 -10.25 -5.30 -27.02
N LYS A 217 -9.29 -5.32 -27.95
CA LYS A 217 -9.26 -4.33 -29.04
C LYS A 217 -10.54 -4.34 -29.88
N THR A 218 -11.05 -5.51 -30.25
CA THR A 218 -12.29 -5.64 -31.02
C THR A 218 -13.51 -5.07 -30.29
N ALA A 219 -13.58 -5.22 -28.97
CA ALA A 219 -14.67 -4.66 -28.16
C ALA A 219 -14.76 -3.12 -28.26
N TYR A 220 -13.63 -2.43 -28.47
CA TYR A 220 -13.59 -0.96 -28.60
C TYR A 220 -13.49 -0.48 -30.06
N THR A 221 -13.51 -1.38 -31.06
CA THR A 221 -13.43 -0.99 -32.48
C THR A 221 -14.73 -0.36 -33.01
N TYR A 222 -15.89 -0.84 -32.54
CA TYR A 222 -17.20 -0.50 -33.14
C TYR A 222 -18.06 0.43 -32.28
N TYR A 223 -17.60 0.82 -31.10
CA TYR A 223 -18.34 1.67 -30.17
C TYR A 223 -17.59 2.98 -29.93
N THR A 224 -18.31 4.10 -30.00
CA THR A 224 -17.84 5.38 -29.47
C THR A 224 -17.78 5.27 -27.95
N SER A 225 -16.59 5.03 -27.44
CA SER A 225 -16.32 4.85 -26.03
C SER A 225 -15.75 6.15 -25.44
N THR A 226 -16.07 6.47 -24.20
CA THR A 226 -15.35 7.54 -23.47
C THR A 226 -13.89 7.14 -23.18
N GLN A 227 -13.61 5.83 -23.14
CA GLN A 227 -12.27 5.26 -23.06
C GLN A 227 -11.79 4.82 -24.45
N GLU A 228 -10.78 5.48 -25.00
CA GLU A 228 -10.23 5.21 -26.34
C GLU A 228 -8.87 4.48 -26.26
N PRO A 229 -8.79 3.19 -25.86
CA PRO A 229 -7.52 2.49 -25.58
C PRO A 229 -6.59 2.38 -26.79
N LEU A 230 -7.15 2.48 -28.00
CA LEU A 230 -6.41 2.43 -29.26
C LEU A 230 -5.87 3.79 -29.72
N ARG A 231 -6.34 4.90 -29.14
CA ARG A 231 -5.98 6.27 -29.58
C ARG A 231 -5.40 7.15 -28.47
N GLN A 232 -5.79 6.91 -27.22
CA GLN A 232 -5.41 7.74 -26.08
C GLN A 232 -4.81 6.89 -24.95
N ARG A 233 -3.93 7.53 -24.18
CA ARG A 233 -3.43 6.96 -22.93
C ARG A 233 -4.60 6.83 -21.94
N GLN A 234 -4.93 5.58 -21.62
CA GLN A 234 -5.95 5.21 -20.64
C GLN A 234 -5.62 5.81 -19.25
N GLY A 235 -6.58 6.49 -18.61
CA GLY A 235 -6.38 7.32 -17.40
C GLY A 235 -6.20 8.82 -17.64
N GLY A 236 -6.17 9.26 -18.91
CA GLY A 236 -6.01 10.67 -19.30
C GLY A 236 -4.56 11.09 -19.50
N ASN A 237 -4.36 12.23 -20.19
CA ASN A 237 -3.02 12.79 -20.47
C ASN A 237 -2.40 13.53 -19.27
N THR A 238 -3.08 13.50 -18.11
CA THR A 238 -2.77 14.31 -16.93
C THR A 238 -2.46 13.51 -15.67
N THR A 239 -2.69 12.19 -15.66
CA THR A 239 -2.42 11.33 -14.50
C THR A 239 -1.15 10.50 -14.71
N MET A 240 -0.35 10.28 -13.66
CA MET A 240 0.89 9.47 -13.78
C MET A 240 0.59 7.97 -14.02
N TYR A 241 -0.60 7.50 -13.63
CA TYR A 241 -1.01 6.10 -13.73
C TYR A 241 -1.91 5.84 -14.94
N ARG A 242 -1.88 4.62 -15.47
CA ARG A 242 -2.82 4.19 -16.51
C ARG A 242 -3.96 3.42 -15.88
N GLU A 243 -5.18 3.78 -16.24
CA GLU A 243 -6.41 3.19 -15.69
C GLU A 243 -7.32 2.77 -16.82
N PHE A 244 -7.82 1.54 -16.80
CA PHE A 244 -8.66 0.97 -17.85
C PHE A 244 -9.83 0.20 -17.24
N PHE A 245 -11.06 0.56 -17.59
CA PHE A 245 -12.26 -0.10 -17.06
C PHE A 245 -12.78 -1.09 -18.09
N HIS A 246 -12.88 -2.37 -17.71
CA HIS A 246 -13.33 -3.43 -18.59
C HIS A 246 -13.99 -4.56 -17.80
N GLY A 247 -15.11 -5.08 -18.29
CA GLY A 247 -15.80 -6.23 -17.68
C GLY A 247 -16.23 -6.02 -16.23
N GLY A 248 -16.50 -4.78 -15.80
CA GLY A 248 -16.89 -4.48 -14.41
C GLY A 248 -15.73 -4.27 -13.42
N VAL A 249 -14.48 -4.34 -13.89
CA VAL A 249 -13.27 -4.13 -13.08
C VAL A 249 -12.47 -2.93 -13.58
N LEU A 250 -11.96 -2.12 -12.65
CA LEU A 250 -11.00 -1.07 -12.95
C LEU A 250 -9.57 -1.63 -12.84
N PHE A 251 -8.88 -1.73 -13.96
CA PHE A 251 -7.47 -2.12 -14.02
C PHE A 251 -6.60 -0.87 -13.84
N VAL A 252 -5.65 -0.91 -12.91
CA VAL A 252 -4.73 0.20 -12.61
C VAL A 252 -3.29 -0.28 -12.77
N GLU A 253 -2.52 0.38 -13.62
CA GLU A 253 -1.10 0.06 -13.81
C GLU A 253 -0.26 0.60 -12.64
N VAL A 254 0.43 -0.30 -11.95
CA VAL A 254 1.36 0.02 -10.87
C VAL A 254 2.79 -0.18 -11.37
N ARG A 255 3.53 0.92 -11.50
CA ARG A 255 4.96 0.94 -11.88
C ARG A 255 5.90 1.11 -10.70
N GLY A 256 5.35 1.31 -9.50
CA GLY A 256 6.13 1.59 -8.31
C GLY A 256 7.06 0.44 -7.97
N ASN A 257 8.30 0.79 -7.63
CA ASN A 257 9.26 -0.12 -7.03
C ASN A 257 9.97 0.59 -5.88
N TYR A 258 10.46 -0.17 -4.92
CA TYR A 258 11.32 0.38 -3.87
C TYR A 258 12.56 -0.50 -3.74
N ALA A 259 13.75 0.12 -3.82
CA ALA A 259 15.03 -0.59 -3.81
C ALA A 259 15.07 -1.79 -4.79
N SER A 260 14.56 -1.60 -6.01
CA SER A 260 14.42 -2.63 -7.06
C SER A 260 13.40 -3.74 -6.80
N ASN A 261 12.68 -3.70 -5.68
CA ASN A 261 11.54 -4.59 -5.44
C ASN A 261 10.27 -3.94 -5.99
N ALA A 262 9.71 -4.54 -7.05
CA ALA A 262 8.44 -4.11 -7.61
C ALA A 262 7.31 -4.32 -6.58
N PHE A 263 6.36 -3.38 -6.53
CA PHE A 263 5.18 -3.51 -5.66
C PHE A 263 4.29 -4.67 -6.08
N ILE A 264 4.19 -4.91 -7.38
CA ILE A 264 3.48 -6.05 -7.97
C ILE A 264 4.48 -6.83 -8.82
N PRO A 265 4.60 -8.16 -8.64
CA PRO A 265 5.48 -8.98 -9.46
C PRO A 265 5.17 -8.88 -10.96
N ALA A 266 6.19 -9.12 -11.79
CA ALA A 266 6.04 -9.02 -13.24
C ALA A 266 5.00 -10.02 -13.77
N ASN A 267 4.15 -9.54 -14.69
CA ASN A 267 3.03 -10.29 -15.29
C ASN A 267 1.99 -10.80 -14.28
N GLU A 268 2.00 -10.26 -13.07
CA GLU A 268 0.97 -10.49 -12.07
C GLU A 268 0.10 -9.25 -11.87
N ALA A 269 -1.05 -9.48 -11.27
CA ALA A 269 -1.99 -8.49 -10.81
C ALA A 269 -2.72 -9.01 -9.55
N VAL A 270 -3.31 -8.10 -8.78
CA VAL A 270 -4.10 -8.44 -7.60
C VAL A 270 -5.46 -7.75 -7.73
N MET A 271 -6.51 -8.55 -7.70
CA MET A 271 -7.89 -8.08 -7.74
C MET A 271 -8.45 -8.01 -6.32
N VAL A 272 -8.95 -6.83 -5.95
CA VAL A 272 -9.46 -6.53 -4.61
C VAL A 272 -10.80 -5.81 -4.67
N PRO A 273 -11.70 -6.08 -3.70
CA PRO A 273 -12.91 -5.29 -3.54
C PRO A 273 -12.58 -3.90 -2.99
N VAL A 274 -13.39 -2.91 -3.34
CA VAL A 274 -13.36 -1.55 -2.78
C VAL A 274 -14.65 -1.30 -1.99
N GLY A 275 -14.60 -0.40 -1.02
CA GLY A 275 -15.73 -0.03 -0.18
C GLY A 275 -16.06 -1.06 0.91
N THR A 276 -15.12 -1.96 1.21
CA THR A 276 -15.26 -3.01 2.24
C THR A 276 -14.37 -2.71 3.44
N ASP A 277 -14.71 -3.31 4.59
CA ASP A 277 -13.86 -3.28 5.80
C ASP A 277 -12.82 -4.43 5.83
N ALA A 278 -12.43 -4.95 4.67
CA ALA A 278 -11.55 -6.11 4.57
C ALA A 278 -10.07 -5.79 4.82
N PHE A 279 -9.67 -4.52 4.71
CA PHE A 279 -8.29 -4.06 4.74
C PHE A 279 -8.11 -2.98 5.79
N LYS A 280 -7.24 -3.22 6.76
CA LYS A 280 -6.99 -2.29 7.87
C LYS A 280 -5.49 -2.07 8.09
N THR A 281 -5.11 -0.87 8.48
CA THR A 281 -3.78 -0.56 9.02
C THR A 281 -3.95 -0.20 10.48
N TYR A 282 -3.42 -1.04 11.37
CA TYR A 282 -3.40 -0.74 12.80
C TYR A 282 -2.09 -0.04 13.17
N PHE A 283 -2.19 1.08 13.89
CA PHE A 283 -1.03 1.81 14.43
C PHE A 283 -0.92 1.61 15.93
N SER A 284 0.26 1.22 16.41
CA SER A 284 0.54 1.04 17.84
C SER A 284 1.32 2.25 18.38
N PRO A 285 1.20 2.58 19.67
CA PRO A 285 2.01 3.62 20.28
C PRO A 285 3.51 3.31 20.20
N ALA A 286 4.33 4.37 20.21
CA ALA A 286 5.77 4.25 20.36
C ALA A 286 6.13 3.82 21.79
N ASN A 287 7.25 3.11 21.94
CA ASN A 287 7.68 2.58 23.23
C ASN A 287 8.40 3.65 24.06
N LYS A 288 7.65 4.66 24.51
CA LYS A 288 8.13 5.76 25.36
C LYS A 288 7.24 5.90 26.59
N PHE A 289 7.84 6.25 27.73
CA PHE A 289 7.11 6.42 29.00
C PHE A 289 6.00 7.49 28.90
N ASP A 290 6.24 8.56 28.15
CA ASP A 290 5.27 9.64 27.97
C ASP A 290 4.04 9.25 27.13
N LEU A 291 4.12 8.12 26.40
CA LEU A 291 3.07 7.62 25.51
C LEU A 291 2.35 6.38 26.07
N LEU A 292 2.62 6.02 27.33
CA LEU A 292 1.94 4.90 27.99
C LEU A 292 0.42 5.16 28.05
N GLY A 293 -0.36 4.24 27.49
CA GLY A 293 -1.83 4.32 27.46
C GLY A 293 -2.38 5.34 26.46
N THR A 294 -1.57 5.81 25.51
CA THR A 294 -2.03 6.64 24.39
C THR A 294 -2.37 5.78 23.17
N THR A 295 -3.27 6.28 22.34
CA THR A 295 -3.59 5.65 21.05
C THR A 295 -2.43 5.82 20.08
N GLY A 296 -2.13 4.75 19.32
CA GLY A 296 -1.11 4.76 18.29
C GLY A 296 -1.37 5.77 17.18
N GLU A 297 -0.33 6.50 16.81
CA GLU A 297 -0.29 7.43 15.69
C GLU A 297 0.56 6.86 14.55
N GLN A 298 0.41 7.45 13.36
CA GLN A 298 1.09 6.98 12.15
C GLN A 298 2.62 7.00 12.26
N ALA A 299 3.18 8.04 12.87
CA ALA A 299 4.63 8.19 13.02
C ALA A 299 4.94 9.13 14.19
N TYR A 300 5.94 8.75 14.97
CA TYR A 300 6.46 9.51 16.09
C TYR A 300 7.84 10.05 15.76
N VAL A 301 8.13 11.27 16.24
CA VAL A 301 9.45 11.86 16.17
C VAL A 301 9.78 12.52 17.50
N PHE A 302 10.97 12.26 18.01
CA PHE A 302 11.50 12.83 19.23
C PHE A 302 12.83 13.51 18.94
N GLU A 303 13.04 14.67 19.55
CA GLU A 303 14.29 15.42 19.44
C GLU A 303 14.93 15.53 20.81
N TYR A 304 16.19 15.10 20.91
CA TYR A 304 16.96 15.17 22.15
C TYR A 304 18.28 15.90 21.91
N PRO A 305 18.72 16.77 22.84
CA PRO A 305 20.09 17.26 22.84
C PRO A 305 21.02 16.09 23.16
N GLY A 306 22.11 15.93 22.41
CA GLY A 306 23.15 14.97 22.75
C GLY A 306 23.78 15.30 24.09
N GLU A 307 24.08 14.29 24.89
CA GLU A 307 24.61 14.45 26.26
C GLU A 307 25.88 15.30 26.33
N ARG A 308 26.69 15.30 25.26
CA ARG A 308 27.95 16.04 25.15
C ARG A 308 27.81 17.38 24.43
N GLY A 309 26.60 17.75 23.98
CA GLY A 309 26.35 18.96 23.18
C GLY A 309 26.97 18.92 21.78
N ASP A 310 27.38 17.75 21.31
CA ASP A 310 28.06 17.53 20.03
C ASP A 310 27.08 17.24 18.88
N LYS A 311 25.84 16.90 19.20
CA LYS A 311 24.78 16.61 18.22
C LYS A 311 23.38 16.88 18.78
N ILE A 312 22.43 17.00 17.87
CA ILE A 312 21.01 16.88 18.14
C ILE A 312 20.58 15.52 17.60
N ILE A 313 19.95 14.71 18.43
CA ILE A 313 19.48 13.38 18.08
C ILE A 313 18.01 13.49 17.65
N LEU A 314 17.69 12.89 16.51
CA LEU A 314 16.33 12.76 16.01
C LEU A 314 16.00 11.27 16.03
N GLU A 315 15.17 10.85 16.96
CA GLU A 315 14.64 9.48 16.99
C GLU A 315 13.27 9.49 16.34
N SER A 316 12.97 8.50 15.51
CA SER A 316 11.63 8.34 14.96
C SER A 316 11.21 6.89 14.95
N GLU A 317 9.92 6.67 15.05
CA GLU A 317 9.36 5.32 15.08
C GLU A 317 7.99 5.35 14.40
N SER A 318 7.72 4.36 13.57
CA SER A 318 6.38 4.09 13.04
C SER A 318 6.09 2.63 13.35
N ASN A 319 4.97 2.36 14.01
CA ASN A 319 4.60 1.01 14.44
C ASN A 319 3.26 0.67 13.81
N PHE A 320 3.28 -0.17 12.78
CA PHE A 320 2.08 -0.48 12.02
C PHE A 320 1.97 -1.95 11.65
N LEU A 321 0.72 -2.41 11.55
CA LEU A 321 0.36 -3.72 11.03
C LEU A 321 -0.70 -3.54 9.93
N ASN A 322 -0.35 -3.90 8.70
CA ASN A 322 -1.30 -3.94 7.59
C ASN A 322 -2.00 -5.31 7.58
N ALA A 323 -3.28 -5.32 7.92
CA ALA A 323 -4.10 -6.50 8.12
C ALA A 323 -5.07 -6.76 6.97
N LEU A 324 -5.10 -8.03 6.55
CA LEU A 324 -6.17 -8.58 5.73
C LEU A 324 -7.15 -9.29 6.64
N VAL A 325 -8.25 -8.62 6.98
CA VAL A 325 -9.30 -9.20 7.85
C VAL A 325 -10.11 -10.25 7.08
N ARG A 326 -10.19 -10.12 5.75
CA ARG A 326 -10.85 -11.09 4.86
C ARG A 326 -9.94 -11.46 3.69
N PRO A 327 -8.90 -12.29 3.92
CA PRO A 327 -7.93 -12.62 2.87
C PRO A 327 -8.57 -13.38 1.70
N ALA A 328 -9.68 -14.10 1.92
CA ALA A 328 -10.41 -14.82 0.86
C ALA A 328 -10.91 -13.93 -0.29
N MET A 329 -11.10 -12.62 -0.03
CA MET A 329 -11.56 -11.66 -1.04
C MET A 329 -10.41 -11.13 -1.92
N VAL A 330 -9.17 -11.51 -1.64
CA VAL A 330 -8.01 -11.10 -2.44
C VAL A 330 -7.71 -12.18 -3.47
N VAL A 331 -7.86 -11.84 -4.75
CA VAL A 331 -7.63 -12.78 -5.86
C VAL A 331 -6.32 -12.42 -6.55
N LYS A 332 -5.43 -13.41 -6.65
CA LYS A 332 -4.21 -13.30 -7.45
C LYS A 332 -4.57 -13.50 -8.92
N VAL A 333 -4.05 -12.64 -9.77
CA VAL A 333 -4.26 -12.70 -11.22
C VAL A 333 -2.91 -12.81 -11.91
N THR A 334 -2.81 -13.71 -12.89
CA THR A 334 -1.57 -13.91 -13.66
C THR A 334 -1.83 -13.81 -15.15
N ALA A 335 -0.80 -13.39 -15.89
CA ALA A 335 -0.74 -13.49 -17.33
C ALA A 335 0.29 -14.55 -17.73
N SER A 336 -0.19 -15.65 -18.30
CA SER A 336 0.64 -16.60 -19.04
C SER A 336 0.58 -16.39 -20.54
#